data_AF-A0A0W8FZD5-F1
#
_entry.id   AF-A0A0W8FZD5-F1
#
_cell.length_a   1.000
_cell.length_b   1.000
_cell.length_c   1.000
_cell.angle_alpha   90.00
_cell.angle_beta   90.00
_cell.angle_gamma   90.00
#
_symmetry.space_group_name_H-M   'P 1'
#
loop_
_entity.id
_entity.type
_entity.pdbx_description
1 polymer ?
#
loop_
_entity_poly.entity_id
_entity_poly.type
_entity_poly.pdbx_seq_one_letter_code
_entity_poly.pdbx_strand_id
1 'polypeptide(L)' 'MISQKGSYGKYKNKSGRVVILVMNKKEIPIGTFKSILKQADISEKQFKELL' A
#
# COMPACT_ATOMS: atom_id res chain seq x y z
N MET A 1 8.56 -4.19 6.79
CA MET A 1 8.56 -4.82 5.46
C MET A 1 8.81 -6.31 5.64
N ILE A 2 8.16 -7.20 4.86
CA ILE A 2 8.39 -8.66 4.91
C ILE A 2 9.36 -9.09 3.82
N SER A 3 9.09 -8.68 2.58
CA SER A 3 9.89 -9.07 1.41
C SER A 3 9.70 -8.08 0.27
N GLN A 4 10.64 -8.09 -0.66
CA GLN A 4 10.56 -7.33 -1.90
C GLN A 4 10.96 -8.25 -3.06
N LYS A 5 10.20 -8.22 -4.15
CA LYS A 5 10.53 -8.90 -5.40
C LYS A 5 10.39 -7.90 -6.54
N GLY A 6 11.53 -7.47 -7.07
CA GLY A 6 11.60 -6.37 -8.03
C GLY A 6 10.89 -5.13 -7.48
N SER A 7 9.90 -4.66 -8.22
CA SER A 7 9.16 -3.44 -7.90
C SER A 7 8.01 -3.63 -6.91
N TYR A 8 7.79 -4.84 -6.41
CA TYR A 8 6.70 -5.12 -5.46
C TYR A 8 7.26 -5.32 -4.06
N GLY A 9 6.82 -4.49 -3.11
CA GLY A 9 7.12 -4.61 -1.68
C GLY A 9 5.94 -5.18 -0.91
N LYS A 10 6.17 -6.22 -0.10
CA LYS A 10 5.18 -6.81 0.80
C LYS A 10 5.39 -6.29 2.22
N TYR A 11 4.34 -5.76 2.81
CA TYR A 11 4.33 -5.20 4.16
C TYR A 11 3.32 -5.92 5.02
N LYS A 12 3.60 -6.03 6.32
CA LYS A 12 2.67 -6.56 7.32
C LYS A 12 2.66 -5.61 8.51
N ASN A 13 1.47 -5.24 8.97
CA ASN A 13 1.33 -4.43 10.18
C ASN A 13 1.31 -5.31 11.44
N LYS A 14 1.22 -4.67 12.61
CA LYS A 14 1.18 -5.38 13.91
C LYS A 14 -0.05 -6.30 14.06
N SER A 15 -1.20 -5.95 13.45
CA SER A 15 -2.40 -6.79 13.47
C SER A 15 -2.37 -7.95 12.46
N GLY A 16 -1.30 -8.05 11.67
CA GLY A 16 -1.08 -9.11 10.71
C GLY A 16 -1.64 -8.90 9.31
N ARG A 17 -2.25 -7.73 9.06
CA ARG A 17 -2.72 -7.31 7.74
C ARG A 17 -1.54 -7.13 6.79
N VAL A 18 -1.67 -7.67 5.59
CA VAL A 18 -0.63 -7.67 4.56
C VAL A 18 -1.03 -6.74 3.41
N VAL A 19 -0.10 -5.89 2.97
CA VAL A 19 -0.28 -4.96 1.85
C VAL A 19 0.86 -5.14 0.85
N ILE A 20 0.55 -5.13 -0.44
CA ILE A 20 1.53 -5.14 -1.52
C ILE A 20 1.58 -3.75 -2.16
N LEU A 21 2.78 -3.16 -2.19
CA LEU A 21 3.03 -1.83 -2.76
C LEU A 21 3.90 -1.94 -4.01
N VAL A 22 3.66 -1.05 -4.98
CA VAL A 22 4.54 -0.85 -6.13
C VAL A 22 5.54 0.26 -5.76
N MET A 23 6.83 -0.07 -5.73
CA MET A 23 7.89 0.73 -5.12
C MET A 23 8.72 1.56 -6.13
N ASN A 24 8.66 1.25 -7.42
CA ASN A 24 9.54 1.83 -8.44
C ASN A 24 8.86 2.89 -9.33
N LYS A 25 7.66 3.36 -8.97
CA LYS A 25 6.91 4.33 -9.76
C LYS A 25 6.85 5.65 -9.03
N LYS A 26 7.10 6.74 -9.76
CA LYS A 26 6.93 8.12 -9.27
C LYS A 26 5.46 8.43 -8.94
N GLU A 27 4.54 7.85 -9.71
CA GLU A 27 3.09 7.98 -9.51
C GLU A 27 2.41 6.61 -9.58
N ILE A 28 1.37 6.43 -8.78
CA ILE A 28 0.57 5.20 -8.71
C ILE A 28 -0.78 5.46 -9.40
N PRO A 29 -1.19 4.65 -10.40
CA PRO A 29 -2.49 4.79 -11.03
C PRO A 29 -3.64 4.73 -10.01
N ILE A 30 -4.69 5.52 -10.20
CA ILE A 30 -5.79 5.65 -9.22
C ILE A 30 -6.43 4.30 -8.83
N GLY A 31 -6.56 3.37 -9.78
CA GLY A 31 -7.07 2.02 -9.50
C GLY A 31 -6.13 1.20 -8.61
N THR A 32 -4.82 1.32 -8.83
CA THR A 32 -3.80 0.67 -7.98
C THR A 32 -3.79 1.29 -6.59
N PHE A 33 -3.86 2.61 -6.50
CA PHE A 33 -3.96 3.32 -5.23
C PHE A 33 -5.20 2.87 -4.42
N LYS A 34 -6.38 2.86 -5.05
CA LYS A 34 -7.61 2.37 -4.41
C LYS A 34 -7.51 0.90 -3.96
N SER A 35 -6.86 0.05 -4.75
CA SER A 35 -6.60 -1.35 -4.37
C SER A 35 -5.69 -1.46 -3.15
N ILE A 36 -4.66 -0.62 -3.06
CA ILE A 36 -3.76 -0.56 -1.90
C ILE A 36 -4.51 -0.10 -0.66
N LEU A 37 -5.32 0.96 -0.74
CA LEU A 37 -6.13 1.43 0.39
C LEU A 37 -7.11 0.35 0.87
N LYS A 38 -7.73 -0.38 -0.07
CA LYS A 38 -8.60 -1.52 0.26
C LYS A 38 -7.84 -2.65 0.97
N GLN A 39 -6.63 -2.99 0.53
CA GLN A 39 -5.79 -3.99 1.20
C GLN A 39 -5.34 -3.53 2.59
N ALA A 40 -5.05 -2.24 2.74
CA ALA A 40 -4.70 -1.61 4.00
C ALA A 40 -5.91 -1.41 4.92
N ASP A 41 -7.13 -1.50 4.37
CA ASP A 41 -8.41 -1.24 5.03
C ASP A 41 -8.37 0.11 5.76
N ILE A 42 -8.08 1.13 4.94
CA ILE A 42 -8.13 2.55 5.28
C ILE A 42 -8.88 3.30 4.18
N SER A 43 -9.55 4.38 4.55
CA SER A 43 -10.19 5.29 3.61
C SER A 43 -9.17 6.27 3.00
N GLU A 44 -9.53 6.87 1.86
CA GLU A 44 -8.74 7.94 1.25
C GLU A 44 -8.62 9.16 2.18
N LYS A 45 -9.66 9.44 2.99
CA LYS A 45 -9.62 10.51 3.99
C LYS A 45 -8.56 10.23 5.06
N GLN A 46 -8.57 9.03 5.64
CA GLN A 46 -7.55 8.61 6.62
C GLN A 46 -6.15 8.64 6.01
N PHE A 47 -5.99 8.26 4.75
CA PHE A 47 -4.71 8.38 4.06
C PHE A 47 -4.25 9.84 3.94
N LYS A 48 -5.15 10.77 3.61
CA LYS A 48 -4.83 12.21 3.52
C LYS A 48 -4.47 12.84 4.87
N GLU A 49 -5.03 12.33 5.96
CA GLU A 49 -4.68 12.74 7.32
C GLU A 49 -3.29 12.26 7.78
N LEU A 50 -2.69 11.31 7.06
CA LEU A 50 -1.35 10.76 7.35
C LEU A 50 -0.22 11.44 6.55
N LEU A 51 -0.54 12.40 5.67
CA LEU A 51 0.41 13.20 4.91
C LEU A 51 0.82 14.45 5.71
#